data_AF-A0A1F8RP28-F1
#
_entry.id   AF-A0A1F8RP28-F1
#
_cell.length_a   1.000
_cell.length_b   1.000
_cell.length_c   1.000
_cell.angle_alpha   90.00
_cell.angle_beta   90.00
_cell.angle_gamma   90.00
#
_symmetry.space_group_name_H-M   'P 1'
#
loop_
_entity.id
_entity.type
_entity.pdbx_description
1 polymer ?
#
loop_
_entity_poly.entity_id
_entity_poly.type
_entity_poly.pdbx_seq_one_letter_code
_entity_poly.pdbx_strand_id
1 'polypeptide(L)'
;MTTDDKITQPTFVARLFEEERTGIAQADRTRVGQSLAEIELDEIIGKTKRWARAGQLNRGLSLTLPYFDDQAMEIRWRELQVIPRGRVPFVPAFVVIAARLESEKANRENGMSATTREHLLGQLRRLDLAFGGGAQNLCGSGSKTE
;
A
#
# COMPACT_ATOMS: atom_id res chain seq x y z
N MET A 1 -9.93 22.23 -17.15
CA MET A 1 -9.62 21.99 -15.72
C MET A 1 -9.17 20.54 -15.61
N THR A 2 -7.87 20.32 -15.67
CA THR A 2 -7.26 18.98 -15.79
C THR A 2 -7.09 18.44 -14.38
N THR A 3 -8.07 17.69 -13.89
CA THR A 3 -7.96 17.01 -12.60
C THR A 3 -6.91 15.92 -12.76
N ASP A 4 -5.72 16.23 -12.27
CA ASP A 4 -4.62 15.31 -12.08
C ASP A 4 -5.12 14.23 -11.10
N ASP A 5 -5.56 13.07 -11.62
CA ASP A 5 -5.91 11.85 -10.87
C ASP A 5 -4.65 11.24 -10.20
N LYS A 6 -3.90 12.05 -9.47
CA LYS A 6 -2.85 11.62 -8.55
C LYS A 6 -3.47 11.61 -7.17
N ILE A 7 -3.62 10.43 -6.59
CA ILE A 7 -3.98 10.27 -5.17
C ILE A 7 -2.77 10.72 -4.37
N THR A 8 -2.61 12.02 -4.17
CA THR A 8 -1.38 12.57 -3.60
C THR A 8 -1.72 13.81 -2.78
N GLN A 9 -1.98 13.59 -1.49
CA GLN A 9 -1.61 14.55 -0.43
C GLN A 9 -0.62 13.83 0.51
N PRO A 10 0.64 13.63 0.07
CA PRO A 10 1.67 12.83 0.74
C PRO A 10 2.29 13.54 1.95
N THR A 11 1.73 14.69 2.32
CA THR A 11 2.38 15.67 3.19
C THR A 11 1.88 15.64 4.62
N PHE A 12 0.62 15.28 4.88
CA PHE A 12 0.08 15.39 6.24
C PHE A 12 0.76 14.42 7.21
N VAL A 13 0.84 13.14 6.83
CA VAL A 13 1.39 12.09 7.71
C VAL A 13 2.91 12.20 7.85
N ALA A 14 3.62 12.54 6.77
CA ALA A 14 5.05 12.83 6.82
C ALA A 14 5.34 14.02 7.76
N ARG A 15 4.55 15.10 7.66
CA ARG A 15 4.66 16.26 8.54
C ARG A 15 4.33 15.93 10.00
N LEU A 16 3.27 15.15 10.24
CA LEU A 16 2.88 14.75 11.59
C LEU A 16 3.99 13.94 12.27
N PHE A 17 4.63 13.04 11.52
CA PHE A 17 5.80 12.32 12.03
C PHE A 17 6.99 13.24 12.34
N GLU A 18 7.27 14.22 11.48
CA GLU A 18 8.33 15.21 11.71
C GLU A 18 8.09 16.07 12.96
N GLU A 19 6.83 16.36 13.28
CA GLU A 19 6.43 17.09 14.48
C GLU A 19 6.57 16.22 15.74
N GLU A 20 6.17 14.95 15.69
CA GLU A 20 6.19 14.04 16.85
C GLU A 20 7.58 13.46 17.17
N ARG A 21 8.53 13.43 16.22
CA ARG A 21 9.84 12.79 16.44
C ARG A 21 10.75 13.51 17.44
N THR A 22 10.45 14.74 17.85
CA THR A 22 11.32 15.50 18.76
C THR A 22 11.25 14.93 20.18
N GLY A 23 12.38 14.44 20.71
CA GLY A 23 12.51 14.04 22.12
C GLY A 23 12.21 12.58 22.46
N ILE A 24 11.81 11.75 21.50
CA ILE A 24 11.49 10.33 21.72
C ILE A 24 12.67 9.43 21.30
N ALA A 25 12.82 8.25 21.92
CA ALA A 25 13.83 7.26 21.57
C ALA A 25 13.61 6.69 20.15
N GLN A 26 14.68 6.18 19.53
CA GLN A 26 14.67 5.67 18.15
C GLN A 26 13.61 4.58 17.91
N ALA A 27 13.50 3.62 18.83
CA ALA A 27 12.55 2.50 18.71
C ALA A 27 11.09 2.97 18.71
N ASP A 28 10.77 3.98 19.52
CA ASP A 28 9.44 4.57 19.58
C ASP A 28 9.12 5.32 18.29
N ARG A 29 10.10 6.03 17.71
CA ARG A 29 9.95 6.71 16.42
C ARG A 29 9.64 5.72 15.30
N THR A 30 10.33 4.58 15.24
CA THR A 30 10.02 3.55 14.23
C THR A 30 8.58 3.06 14.37
N ARG A 31 8.15 2.78 15.59
CA ARG A 31 6.78 2.31 15.85
C ARG A 31 5.72 3.36 15.49
N VAL A 32 5.94 4.62 15.85
CA VAL A 32 5.05 5.74 15.51
C VAL A 32 4.99 5.91 13.99
N GLY A 33 6.13 5.95 13.31
CA GLY A 33 6.19 6.09 11.85
C GLY A 33 5.49 4.94 11.11
N GLN A 34 5.67 3.70 11.57
CA GLN A 34 4.95 2.54 11.04
C GLN A 34 3.44 2.66 11.26
N SER A 35 2.99 3.00 12.47
CA SER A 35 1.57 3.17 12.79
C SER A 35 0.92 4.26 11.95
N LEU A 36 1.64 5.36 11.68
CA LEU A 36 1.17 6.45 10.84
C LEU A 36 1.03 6.03 9.38
N ALA A 37 2.00 5.29 8.84
CA ALA A 37 1.91 4.73 7.49
C ALA A 37 0.73 3.76 7.34
N GLU A 38 0.44 2.96 8.37
CA GLU A 38 -0.70 2.05 8.39
C GLU A 38 -2.06 2.76 8.34
N ILE A 39 -2.23 3.83 9.13
CA ILE A 39 -3.44 4.64 9.14
C ILE A 39 -3.68 5.24 7.75
N GLU A 40 -2.63 5.79 7.14
CA GLU A 40 -2.70 6.36 5.80
C GLU A 40 -3.06 5.30 4.74
N LEU A 41 -2.50 4.09 4.85
CA LEU A 41 -2.87 3.00 3.95
C LEU A 41 -4.37 2.68 4.04
N ASP A 42 -4.92 2.62 5.25
CA ASP A 42 -6.35 2.35 5.45
C ASP A 42 -7.23 3.44 4.81
N GLU A 43 -6.80 4.69 4.88
CA GLU A 43 -7.47 5.79 4.17
C GLU A 43 -7.45 5.60 2.65
N ILE A 44 -6.29 5.25 2.09
CA ILE A 44 -6.11 5.01 0.65
C ILE A 44 -7.00 3.84 0.20
N ILE A 45 -7.02 2.75 0.95
CA ILE A 45 -7.90 1.60 0.71
C ILE A 45 -9.36 2.05 0.72
N GLY A 46 -9.76 2.83 1.74
CA GLY A 46 -11.12 3.34 1.88
C GLY A 46 -11.53 4.24 0.71
N LYS A 47 -10.69 5.20 0.33
CA LYS A 47 -10.89 6.11 -0.82
C LYS A 47 -11.03 5.31 -2.12
N THR A 48 -10.10 4.38 -2.37
CA THR A 48 -10.10 3.54 -3.57
C THR A 48 -11.37 2.69 -3.66
N LYS A 49 -11.80 2.05 -2.57
CA LYS A 49 -13.07 1.29 -2.54
C LYS A 49 -14.29 2.15 -2.82
N ARG A 50 -14.33 3.39 -2.30
CA ARG A 50 -15.43 4.33 -2.57
C ARG A 50 -15.48 4.71 -4.05
N TRP A 51 -14.34 5.02 -4.66
CA TRP A 51 -14.28 5.39 -6.08
C TRP A 51 -14.54 4.22 -7.02
N ALA A 52 -14.11 3.01 -6.64
CA ALA A 52 -14.46 1.78 -7.36
C ALA A 52 -15.98 1.62 -7.45
N ARG A 53 -16.70 1.80 -6.33
CA ARG A 53 -18.16 1.75 -6.27
C ARG A 53 -18.84 2.86 -7.09
N ALA A 54 -18.20 4.03 -7.16
CA ALA A 54 -18.68 5.16 -7.96
C ALA A 54 -18.33 5.04 -9.47
N GLY A 55 -17.63 3.98 -9.90
CA GLY A 55 -17.20 3.80 -11.29
C GLY A 55 -16.15 4.80 -11.76
N GLN A 56 -15.50 5.52 -10.84
CA GLN A 56 -14.56 6.60 -11.14
C GLN A 56 -13.16 6.07 -11.54
N LEU A 57 -12.89 4.77 -11.31
CA LEU A 57 -11.60 4.14 -11.58
C LEU A 57 -11.43 3.55 -12.99
N ASN A 58 -12.44 3.70 -13.87
CA ASN A 58 -12.45 3.12 -15.22
C ASN A 58 -11.53 3.85 -16.24
N ARG A 59 -10.52 4.58 -15.76
CA ARG A 59 -9.63 5.44 -16.55
C ARG A 59 -8.13 5.23 -16.29
N GLY A 60 -7.80 4.22 -15.49
CA GLY A 60 -6.46 3.99 -14.95
C GLY A 60 -6.43 4.22 -13.44
N LEU A 61 -5.50 3.55 -12.76
CA LEU A 61 -5.29 3.66 -11.33
C LEU A 61 -3.80 3.50 -11.03
N SER A 62 -3.24 4.50 -10.35
CA SER A 62 -1.95 4.42 -9.67
C SER A 62 -2.21 4.65 -8.19
N LEU A 63 -1.65 3.80 -7.33
CA LEU A 63 -1.70 3.93 -5.89
C LEU A 63 -0.32 4.33 -5.38
N THR A 64 -0.25 5.16 -4.35
CA THR A 64 1.00 5.48 -3.66
C THR A 64 0.94 4.84 -2.28
N LEU A 65 1.77 3.83 -2.04
CA LEU A 65 1.78 3.10 -0.78
C LEU A 65 2.74 3.77 0.20
N PRO A 66 2.27 4.25 1.36
CA PRO A 66 3.16 4.74 2.41
C PRO A 66 3.92 3.58 3.05
N TYR A 67 5.20 3.78 3.35
CA TYR A 67 5.99 2.88 4.18
C TYR A 67 7.00 3.69 4.99
N PHE A 68 7.29 3.24 6.21
CA PHE A 68 8.35 3.84 7.02
C PHE A 68 9.73 3.31 6.62
N ASP A 69 10.64 4.20 6.27
CA ASP A 69 12.07 3.91 6.06
C ASP A 69 12.81 4.20 7.37
N ASP A 70 13.28 3.14 8.02
CA ASP A 70 13.93 3.24 9.33
C ASP A 70 15.38 3.72 9.27
N GLN A 71 16.04 3.65 8.11
CA GLN A 71 17.37 4.19 7.91
C GLN A 71 17.31 5.69 7.68
N ALA A 72 16.36 6.14 6.85
CA ALA A 72 16.12 7.55 6.59
C ALA A 72 15.29 8.24 7.69
N MET A 73 14.63 7.46 8.55
CA MET A 73 13.70 7.95 9.57
C MET A 73 12.59 8.83 9.00
N GLU A 74 11.95 8.37 7.94
CA GLU A 74 10.91 9.14 7.26
C GLU A 74 9.86 8.22 6.63
N ILE A 75 8.67 8.78 6.40
CA ILE A 75 7.64 8.09 5.62
C ILE A 75 7.94 8.31 4.15
N ARG A 76 8.18 7.20 3.45
CA ARG A 76 8.40 7.17 2.00
C ARG A 76 7.17 6.62 1.30
N TRP A 77 7.11 6.88 0.00
CA TRP A 77 5.99 6.52 -0.85
C TRP A 77 6.45 5.63 -1.98
N ARG A 78 5.83 4.47 -2.13
CA ARG A 78 6.06 3.54 -3.24
C ARG A 78 4.93 3.69 -4.24
N GLU A 79 5.25 4.12 -5.46
CA GLU A 79 4.27 4.16 -6.52
C GLU A 79 3.96 2.75 -7.03
N LEU A 80 2.67 2.45 -7.14
CA LEU A 80 2.12 1.18 -7.58
C LEU A 80 1.21 1.43 -8.77
N GLN A 81 1.68 1.07 -9.97
CA GLN A 81 0.84 1.12 -11.17
C GLN A 81 -0.12 -0.07 -11.18
N VAL A 82 -1.41 0.18 -11.01
CA VAL A 82 -2.45 -0.86 -10.96
C VAL A 82 -3.08 -1.08 -12.34
N ILE A 83 -3.58 0.00 -12.95
CA ILE A 83 -4.15 -0.03 -14.31
C ILE A 83 -3.51 1.14 -15.07
N PRO A 84 -2.85 0.90 -16.21
CA PRO A 84 -2.33 2.00 -17.02
C PRO A 84 -3.48 2.89 -17.51
N ARG A 85 -3.20 4.17 -17.76
CA ARG A 85 -4.19 5.11 -18.29
C ARG A 85 -4.86 4.54 -19.55
N GLY A 86 -6.19 4.46 -19.53
CA GLY A 86 -6.97 3.87 -20.62
C GLY A 86 -8.41 3.60 -20.22
N ARG A 87 -9.24 3.11 -21.15
CA ARG A 87 -10.66 2.76 -20.89
C ARG A 87 -10.80 1.31 -20.41
N VAL A 88 -10.05 0.95 -19.38
CA VAL A 88 -10.10 -0.38 -18.79
C VAL A 88 -11.02 -0.34 -17.58
N PRO A 89 -12.05 -1.19 -17.49
CA PRO A 89 -12.90 -1.24 -16.31
C PRO A 89 -12.09 -1.67 -15.09
N PHE A 90 -12.28 -1.01 -13.96
CA PHE A 90 -11.61 -1.38 -12.74
C PHE A 90 -12.13 -2.72 -12.21
N VAL A 91 -11.21 -3.65 -11.93
CA VAL A 91 -11.49 -4.91 -11.25
C VAL A 91 -10.56 -5.01 -10.04
N PRO A 92 -11.08 -5.35 -8.83
CA PRO A 92 -10.25 -5.48 -7.61
C PRO A 92 -9.03 -6.39 -7.77
N ALA A 93 -9.13 -7.42 -8.64
CA ALA A 93 -8.04 -8.33 -8.96
C ALA A 93 -6.78 -7.61 -9.50
N PHE A 94 -6.93 -6.48 -10.18
CA PHE A 94 -5.76 -5.71 -10.63
C PHE A 94 -4.94 -5.17 -9.46
N VAL A 95 -5.57 -4.74 -8.37
CA VAL A 95 -4.88 -4.28 -7.17
C VAL A 95 -4.12 -5.44 -6.51
N VAL A 96 -4.75 -6.61 -6.42
CA VAL A 96 -4.15 -7.85 -5.91
C VAL A 96 -2.90 -8.23 -6.71
N ILE A 97 -3.00 -8.23 -8.05
CA ILE A 97 -1.87 -8.54 -8.93
C ILE A 97 -0.74 -7.51 -8.76
N ALA A 98 -1.07 -6.22 -8.76
CA ALA A 98 -0.09 -5.15 -8.60
C ALA A 98 0.65 -5.28 -7.26
N ALA A 99 -0.06 -5.51 -6.16
CA ALA A 99 0.52 -5.68 -4.83
C ALA A 99 1.49 -6.87 -4.76
N ARG A 100 1.15 -8.00 -5.39
CA ARG A 100 2.00 -9.20 -5.45
C ARG A 100 3.26 -8.97 -6.28
N LEU A 101 3.11 -8.41 -7.48
CA LEU A 101 4.24 -8.07 -8.34
C LEU A 101 5.21 -7.13 -7.64
N GLU A 102 4.69 -6.13 -6.92
CA GLU A 102 5.53 -5.22 -6.16
C GLU A 102 6.19 -5.88 -4.95
N SER A 103 5.51 -6.82 -4.29
CA SER A 103 6.10 -7.61 -3.20
C SER A 103 7.29 -8.44 -3.69
N GLU A 104 7.17 -9.05 -4.88
CA GLU A 104 8.27 -9.79 -5.51
C GLU A 104 9.44 -8.88 -5.92
N LYS A 105 9.18 -7.64 -6.32
CA LYS A 105 10.24 -6.65 -6.58
C LYS A 105 10.92 -6.24 -5.28
N ALA A 106 10.15 -5.88 -4.25
CA ALA A 106 10.67 -5.48 -2.94
C ALA A 106 11.53 -6.58 -2.29
N ASN A 107 11.17 -7.86 -2.48
CA ASN A 107 11.96 -9.00 -2.02
C ASN A 107 13.32 -9.12 -2.71
N ARG A 108 13.42 -8.71 -3.97
CA ARG A 108 14.67 -8.75 -4.76
C ARG A 108 15.50 -7.48 -4.63
N GLU A 109 14.96 -6.43 -4.01
CA GLU A 109 15.61 -5.14 -3.86
C GLU A 109 16.63 -5.16 -2.72
N ASN A 110 17.91 -5.00 -3.08
CA ASN A 110 19.04 -5.10 -2.13
C ASN A 110 19.38 -3.78 -1.41
N GLY A 111 18.57 -2.74 -1.56
CA GLY A 111 18.82 -1.41 -0.97
C GLY A 111 18.07 -1.09 0.32
N MET A 112 17.17 -1.98 0.77
CA MET A 112 16.32 -1.73 1.95
C MET A 112 16.84 -2.50 3.17
N SER A 113 16.70 -1.89 4.36
CA SER A 113 16.86 -2.62 5.61
C SER A 113 15.81 -3.73 5.75
N ALA A 114 16.10 -4.74 6.57
CA ALA A 114 15.20 -5.87 6.78
C ALA A 114 13.84 -5.44 7.34
N THR A 115 13.85 -4.52 8.29
CA THR A 115 12.70 -3.90 8.98
C THR A 115 11.88 -3.01 8.05
N THR A 116 12.52 -2.18 7.22
CA THR A 116 11.83 -1.38 6.19
C THR A 116 11.16 -2.30 5.17
N ARG A 117 11.87 -3.34 4.71
CA ARG A 117 11.32 -4.33 3.78
C ARG A 117 10.12 -5.06 4.37
N GLU A 118 10.24 -5.55 5.60
CA GLU A 118 9.15 -6.24 6.30
C GLU A 118 7.91 -5.35 6.42
N HIS A 119 8.10 -4.09 6.79
CA HIS A 119 7.00 -3.13 6.88
C HIS A 119 6.34 -2.90 5.50
N LEU A 120 7.12 -2.63 4.45
CA LEU A 120 6.60 -2.46 3.09
C LEU A 120 5.81 -3.71 2.62
N LEU A 121 6.33 -4.91 2.85
CA LEU A 121 5.65 -6.16 2.52
C LEU A 121 4.34 -6.32 3.32
N GLY A 122 4.33 -5.90 4.59
CA GLY A 122 3.13 -5.84 5.42
C GLY A 122 2.05 -4.92 4.83
N GLN A 123 2.44 -3.73 4.38
CA GLN A 123 1.52 -2.79 3.70
C GLN A 123 0.97 -3.38 2.40
N LEU A 124 1.82 -3.99 1.57
CA LEU A 124 1.40 -4.65 0.33
C LEU A 124 0.46 -5.83 0.60
N ARG A 125 0.71 -6.59 1.68
CA ARG A 125 -0.15 -7.69 2.12
C ARG A 125 -1.52 -7.20 2.59
N ARG A 126 -1.58 -6.11 3.35
CA ARG A 126 -2.85 -5.47 3.74
C ARG A 126 -3.64 -5.02 2.52
N LEU A 127 -2.97 -4.44 1.53
CA LEU A 127 -3.59 -4.04 0.26
C LEU A 127 -4.14 -5.27 -0.50
N ASP A 128 -3.36 -6.35 -0.63
CA ASP A 128 -3.80 -7.62 -1.24
C ASP A 128 -5.08 -8.17 -0.56
N LEU A 129 -5.07 -8.25 0.77
CA LEU A 129 -6.20 -8.75 1.54
C LEU A 129 -7.45 -7.85 1.41
N ALA A 130 -7.26 -6.54 1.44
CA ALA A 130 -8.36 -5.57 1.36
C ALA A 130 -9.13 -5.65 0.03
N PHE A 131 -8.50 -6.10 -1.05
CA PHE A 131 -9.10 -6.25 -2.38
C PHE A 131 -9.41 -7.70 -2.76
N GLY A 132 -9.35 -8.64 -1.80
CA GLY A 132 -9.84 -10.01 -1.96
C GLY A 132 -8.77 -11.08 -2.23
N GLY A 133 -7.47 -10.74 -2.12
CA GLY A 133 -6.37 -11.67 -2.36
C GLY A 133 -6.32 -12.89 -1.42
N GLY A 134 -6.96 -12.81 -0.24
CA GLY A 134 -7.06 -13.89 0.74
C GLY A 134 -8.11 -14.96 0.46
N ALA A 135 -9.10 -14.69 -0.42
CA ALA A 135 -10.17 -15.64 -0.71
C ALA A 135 -9.72 -16.87 -1.53
N GLN A 136 -8.54 -16.80 -2.16
CA GLN A 136 -8.03 -17.83 -3.08
C GLN A 136 -7.40 -19.03 -2.34
N ASN A 137 -7.09 -18.90 -1.05
CA ASN A 137 -6.47 -19.96 -0.25
C ASN A 137 -7.49 -20.82 0.54
N LEU A 138 -8.80 -20.55 0.41
CA LEU A 138 -9.84 -21.25 1.18
C LEU A 138 -10.64 -22.28 0.36
N CYS A 139 -10.38 -22.45 -0.95
CA CYS A 139 -11.04 -23.45 -1.80
C CYS A 139 -10.17 -24.65 -2.19
N GLY A 140 -9.02 -24.84 -1.53
CA GLY A 140 -8.02 -25.87 -1.89
C GLY A 140 -7.92 -27.09 -0.96
N SER A 141 -8.88 -27.33 -0.05
CA SER A 141 -8.87 -28.53 0.81
C SER A 141 -10.16 -29.33 0.67
N GLY A 142 -10.39 -29.83 -0.55
CA GLY A 142 -11.23 -31.00 -0.76
C GLY A 142 -10.36 -32.24 -0.56
N SER A 143 -10.13 -32.62 0.69
CA SER A 143 -9.52 -33.91 1.02
C SER A 143 -10.41 -35.02 0.49
N LYS A 144 -9.96 -35.67 -0.59
CA LYS A 144 -10.41 -37.01 -0.94
C LYS A 144 -9.96 -37.94 0.19
N THR A 145 -10.91 -38.58 0.85
CA THR A 145 -10.68 -39.84 1.54
C THR A 145 -11.40 -40.91 0.74
N GLU A 146 -10.60 -41.70 0.01
CA GLU A 146 -10.92 -43.08 -0.36
C GLU A 146 -10.96 -43.96 0.89
#